data_AF-A0A937CE70-F1
#
_entry.id   AF-A0A937CE70-F1
#
_cell.length_a   1.000
_cell.length_b   1.000
_cell.length_c   1.000
_cell.angle_alpha   90.00
_cell.angle_beta   90.00
_cell.angle_gamma   90.00
#
_symmetry.space_group_name_H-M   'P 1'
#
loop_
_entity.id
_entity.type
_entity.pdbx_description
1 polymer ?
#
loop_
_entity_poly.entity_id
_entity_poly.type
_entity_poly.pdbx_seq_one_letter_code
_entity_poly.pdbx_strand_id
1 'polypeptide(L)'
;MTPEDYQWYINLVKERHHALSLTFEQAEQVYKYEQDKNIISEKHYFSVWEELDYEITIFRQILTVDQLKGYEEYMNENIKRHEQWLIEEDNEKINEIAFTQEMLTYYENVFLPDLFKDHFIFSLPKFHSDKVKIEFLRSEYKVFLNDRKKQILTEHFRHNRLFKPNELQATLLRHKLLYLWPDYSFFKQFSDHSTVAVIDYIKKRVRYPEQTEDLLSKKLAELHAFSDQNIKKYYSDTKGWHVVIGQLAPEDEKEQRIMTLLLLDRDKYDC
;
A
#
# COMPACT_ATOMS: atom_id res chain seq x y z
N MET A 1 10.74 -35.70 -14.54
CA MET A 1 12.06 -35.21 -15.00
C MET A 1 12.85 -36.42 -15.46
N THR A 2 13.37 -36.41 -16.69
CA THR A 2 14.23 -37.50 -17.16
C THR A 2 15.66 -37.35 -16.60
N PRO A 3 16.49 -38.40 -16.62
CA PRO A 3 17.90 -38.30 -16.22
C PRO A 3 18.70 -37.28 -17.07
N GLU A 4 18.36 -37.15 -18.36
CA GLU A 4 18.98 -36.18 -19.27
C GLU A 4 18.59 -34.74 -18.92
N ASP A 5 17.30 -34.50 -18.64
CA ASP A 5 16.82 -33.20 -18.15
C ASP A 5 17.52 -32.81 -16.85
N TYR A 6 17.66 -33.78 -15.94
CA TYR A 6 18.30 -33.53 -14.65
C TYR A 6 19.75 -33.08 -14.81
N GLN A 7 20.52 -33.81 -15.61
CA GLN A 7 21.93 -33.46 -15.85
C GLN A 7 22.07 -32.12 -16.56
N TRP A 8 21.14 -31.79 -17.46
CA TRP A 8 21.06 -30.48 -18.08
C TRP A 8 20.84 -29.35 -17.05
N TYR A 9 19.91 -29.51 -16.12
CA TYR A 9 19.67 -28.52 -15.05
C TYR A 9 20.90 -28.34 -14.15
N ILE A 10 21.58 -29.42 -13.76
CA ILE A 10 22.80 -29.30 -12.94
C ILE A 10 23.91 -28.56 -13.69
N ASN A 11 24.07 -28.83 -14.99
CA ASN A 11 25.04 -28.09 -15.80
C ASN A 11 24.68 -26.60 -15.93
N LEU A 12 23.40 -26.28 -16.09
CA LEU A 12 22.92 -24.90 -16.13
C LEU A 12 23.22 -24.15 -14.82
N VAL A 13 23.05 -24.81 -13.67
CA VAL A 13 23.43 -24.25 -12.36
C VAL A 13 24.93 -23.97 -12.32
N LYS A 14 25.76 -24.91 -12.78
CA LYS A 14 27.22 -24.69 -12.85
C LYS A 14 27.61 -23.52 -13.75
N GLU A 15 26.91 -23.33 -14.87
CA GLU A 15 27.14 -22.19 -15.78
C GLU A 15 26.76 -20.86 -15.14
N ARG A 16 25.59 -20.78 -14.50
CA ARG A 16 25.13 -19.58 -13.78
C ARG A 16 26.08 -19.18 -12.65
N HIS A 17 26.60 -20.18 -11.93
CA HIS A 17 27.50 -20.02 -10.80
C HIS A 17 28.97 -20.31 -11.16
N HIS A 18 29.38 -20.07 -12.41
CA HIS A 18 30.71 -20.43 -12.92
C HIS A 18 31.86 -19.86 -12.08
N ALA A 19 31.69 -18.67 -11.51
CA ALA A 19 32.67 -18.04 -10.63
C ALA A 19 32.99 -18.87 -9.37
N LEU A 20 32.05 -19.72 -8.92
CA LEU A 20 32.23 -20.58 -7.75
C LEU A 20 32.88 -21.93 -8.09
N SER A 21 33.01 -22.27 -9.38
CA SER A 21 33.58 -23.57 -9.82
C SER A 21 32.97 -24.77 -9.09
N LEU A 22 31.64 -24.84 -9.02
CA LEU A 22 30.90 -25.85 -8.24
C LEU A 22 31.22 -27.28 -8.71
N THR A 23 31.37 -28.21 -7.75
CA THR A 23 31.33 -29.65 -8.06
C THR A 23 29.93 -30.07 -8.49
N PHE A 24 29.79 -31.29 -9.01
CA PHE A 24 28.46 -31.81 -9.38
C PHE A 24 27.54 -31.90 -8.15
N GLU A 25 28.07 -32.39 -7.03
CA GLU A 25 27.34 -32.54 -5.76
C GLU A 25 26.92 -31.17 -5.21
N GLN A 26 27.81 -30.16 -5.28
CA GLN A 26 27.48 -28.80 -4.86
C GLN A 26 26.38 -28.20 -5.75
N ALA A 27 26.50 -28.36 -7.07
CA ALA A 27 25.52 -27.86 -8.02
C ALA A 27 24.15 -28.55 -7.87
N GLU A 28 24.12 -29.83 -7.51
CA GLU A 28 22.88 -30.51 -7.14
C GLU A 28 22.20 -29.87 -5.92
N GLN A 29 22.97 -29.50 -4.89
CA GLN A 29 22.40 -28.84 -3.71
C GLN A 29 21.92 -27.42 -4.03
N VAL A 30 22.65 -26.66 -4.86
CA VAL A 30 22.20 -25.35 -5.33
C VAL A 30 20.94 -25.48 -6.18
N TYR A 31 20.83 -26.51 -7.02
CA TYR A 31 19.61 -26.78 -7.78
C TYR A 31 18.39 -27.00 -6.85
N LYS A 32 18.54 -27.76 -5.75
CA LYS A 32 17.48 -27.96 -4.76
C LYS A 32 17.07 -26.63 -4.11
N TYR A 33 18.04 -25.79 -3.73
CA TYR A 33 17.78 -24.43 -3.26
C TYR A 33 17.00 -23.60 -4.29
N GLU A 34 17.39 -23.63 -5.57
CA GLU A 34 16.67 -22.90 -6.62
C GLU A 34 15.23 -23.42 -6.77
N GLN A 35 14.97 -24.72 -6.58
CA GLN A 35 13.61 -25.26 -6.56
C GLN A 35 12.80 -24.71 -5.37
N ASP A 36 13.38 -24.71 -4.16
CA ASP A 36 12.72 -24.22 -2.96
C ASP A 36 12.43 -22.70 -3.05
N LYS A 37 13.38 -21.92 -3.55
CA LYS A 37 13.24 -20.46 -3.76
C LYS A 37 12.11 -20.13 -4.73
N ASN A 38 11.94 -20.94 -5.79
CA ASN A 38 10.96 -20.67 -6.85
C ASN A 38 9.55 -21.19 -6.54
N ILE A 39 9.29 -21.69 -5.32
CA ILE A 39 7.94 -22.06 -4.89
C ILE A 39 7.09 -20.78 -4.79
N ILE A 40 6.07 -20.69 -5.65
CA ILE A 40 5.18 -19.52 -5.68
C ILE A 40 4.14 -19.63 -4.55
N SER A 41 4.09 -18.61 -3.69
CA SER A 41 3.03 -18.44 -2.71
C SER A 41 2.59 -16.98 -2.66
N GLU A 42 1.29 -16.73 -2.84
CA GLU A 42 0.71 -15.39 -2.72
C GLU A 42 0.69 -14.89 -1.26
N LYS A 43 0.74 -15.81 -0.29
CA LYS A 43 0.63 -15.52 1.13
C LYS A 43 1.97 -15.53 1.87
N HIS A 44 2.87 -16.42 1.47
CA HIS A 44 4.14 -16.68 2.16
C HIS A 44 5.30 -16.49 1.19
N TYR A 45 5.71 -15.23 1.02
CA TYR A 45 6.83 -14.86 0.16
C TYR A 45 7.93 -14.19 0.99
N PHE A 46 9.17 -14.26 0.52
CA PHE A 46 10.30 -13.57 1.13
C PHE A 46 10.38 -12.11 0.69
N SER A 47 10.90 -11.24 1.55
CA SER A 47 11.47 -9.98 1.10
C SER A 47 12.84 -10.20 0.46
N VAL A 48 13.34 -9.24 -0.31
CA VAL A 48 14.70 -9.30 -0.90
C VAL A 48 15.74 -9.62 0.18
N TRP A 49 15.63 -9.02 1.36
CA TRP A 49 16.54 -9.27 2.47
C TRP A 49 16.45 -10.69 3.01
N GLU A 50 15.24 -11.21 3.17
CA GLU A 50 15.01 -12.57 3.65
C GLU A 50 15.47 -13.61 2.60
N GLU A 51 15.31 -13.34 1.31
CA GLU A 51 15.86 -14.18 0.24
C GLU A 51 17.39 -14.23 0.30
N LEU A 52 18.04 -13.08 0.51
CA LEU A 52 19.49 -13.01 0.64
C LEU A 52 19.98 -13.75 1.90
N ASP A 53 19.27 -13.61 3.02
CA ASP A 53 19.57 -14.30 4.28
C ASP A 53 19.36 -15.83 4.15
N TYR A 54 18.34 -16.26 3.39
CA TYR A 54 18.13 -17.66 3.07
C TYR A 54 19.23 -18.21 2.16
N GLU A 55 19.58 -17.47 1.09
CA GLU A 55 20.63 -17.84 0.14
C GLU A 55 21.97 -18.04 0.84
N ILE A 56 22.42 -17.06 1.65
CA ILE A 56 23.69 -17.16 2.37
C ILE A 56 23.68 -18.33 3.37
N THR A 57 22.56 -18.59 4.03
CA THR A 57 22.42 -19.69 4.99
C THR A 57 22.61 -21.05 4.32
N ILE A 58 22.06 -21.21 3.11
CA ILE A 58 22.20 -22.44 2.33
C ILE A 58 23.61 -22.55 1.72
N PHE A 59 24.13 -21.47 1.13
CA PHE A 59 25.44 -21.48 0.48
C PHE A 59 26.58 -21.75 1.47
N ARG A 60 26.46 -21.34 2.73
CA ARG A 60 27.39 -21.71 3.82
C ARG A 60 27.48 -23.22 4.08
N GLN A 61 26.45 -23.98 3.73
CA GLN A 61 26.42 -25.43 3.91
C GLN A 61 26.97 -26.18 2.67
N ILE A 62 26.94 -25.52 1.50
CA ILE A 62 27.30 -26.13 0.21
C ILE A 62 28.75 -25.82 -0.17
N LEU A 63 29.17 -24.57 0.02
CA LEU A 63 30.45 -24.07 -0.47
C LEU A 63 31.62 -24.42 0.45
N THR A 64 32.81 -24.58 -0.12
CA THR A 64 34.06 -24.61 0.65
C THR A 64 34.38 -23.24 1.22
N VAL A 65 35.30 -23.16 2.19
CA VAL A 65 35.70 -21.90 2.82
C VAL A 65 36.19 -20.86 1.79
N ASP A 66 36.98 -21.29 0.82
CA ASP A 66 37.53 -20.40 -0.21
C ASP A 66 36.45 -19.92 -1.20
N GLN A 67 35.55 -20.81 -1.63
CA GLN A 67 34.40 -20.46 -2.47
C GLN A 67 33.45 -19.48 -1.73
N LEU A 68 33.18 -19.76 -0.45
CA LEU A 68 32.30 -18.96 0.37
C LEU A 68 32.86 -17.54 0.56
N LYS A 69 34.17 -17.39 0.74
CA LYS A 69 34.79 -16.07 0.88
C LYS A 69 34.57 -15.20 -0.37
N GLY A 70 34.85 -15.74 -1.56
CA GLY A 70 34.62 -15.02 -2.81
C GLY A 70 33.14 -14.70 -3.05
N TYR A 71 32.26 -15.63 -2.68
CA TYR A 71 30.82 -15.43 -2.75
C TYR A 71 30.33 -14.33 -1.78
N GLU A 72 30.78 -14.33 -0.53
CA GLU A 72 30.44 -13.30 0.46
C GLU A 72 30.93 -11.91 0.03
N GLU A 73 32.10 -11.81 -0.59
CA GLU A 73 32.60 -10.54 -1.17
C GLU A 73 31.67 -10.04 -2.28
N TYR A 74 31.34 -10.90 -3.26
CA TYR A 74 30.39 -10.57 -4.34
C TYR A 74 29.00 -10.19 -3.82
N MET A 75 28.48 -10.92 -2.84
CA MET A 75 27.17 -10.64 -2.26
C MET A 75 27.14 -9.32 -1.50
N ASN A 76 28.21 -8.99 -0.77
CA ASN A 76 28.33 -7.69 -0.11
C ASN A 76 28.34 -6.54 -1.12
N GLU A 77 28.95 -6.70 -2.29
CA GLU A 77 28.87 -5.71 -3.38
C GLU A 77 27.44 -5.57 -3.91
N ASN A 78 26.72 -6.68 -4.12
CA ASN A 78 25.32 -6.66 -4.55
C ASN A 78 24.42 -5.96 -3.53
N ILE A 79 24.58 -6.27 -2.25
CA ILE A 79 23.85 -5.63 -1.16
C ILE A 79 24.08 -4.12 -1.21
N LYS A 80 25.33 -3.66 -1.27
CA LYS A 80 25.64 -2.22 -1.35
C LYS A 80 25.04 -1.56 -2.59
N ARG A 81 25.05 -2.23 -3.75
CA ARG A 81 24.40 -1.72 -4.96
C ARG A 81 22.90 -1.61 -4.79
N HIS A 82 22.26 -2.60 -4.16
CA HIS A 82 20.83 -2.56 -3.88
C HIS A 82 20.47 -1.45 -2.88
N GLU A 83 21.24 -1.29 -1.81
CA GLU A 83 21.08 -0.19 -0.85
C GLU A 83 21.15 1.17 -1.52
N GLN A 84 22.16 1.37 -2.38
CA GLN A 84 22.31 2.62 -3.15
C GLN A 84 21.13 2.87 -4.09
N TRP A 85 20.67 1.82 -4.78
CA TRP A 85 19.49 1.90 -5.65
C TRP A 85 18.22 2.30 -4.87
N LEU A 86 18.01 1.71 -3.68
CA LEU A 86 16.88 2.06 -2.81
C LEU A 86 16.93 3.55 -2.41
N ILE A 87 18.10 4.06 -2.04
CA ILE A 87 18.30 5.47 -1.66
C ILE A 87 18.04 6.41 -2.85
N GLU A 88 18.49 6.03 -4.05
CA GLU A 88 18.28 6.81 -5.26
C GLU A 88 16.79 6.91 -5.62
N GLU A 89 16.08 5.78 -5.60
CA GLU A 89 14.64 5.73 -5.83
C GLU A 89 13.84 6.51 -4.77
N ASP A 90 14.29 6.50 -3.51
CA ASP A 90 13.62 7.23 -2.42
C ASP A 90 13.56 8.74 -2.66
N ASN A 91 14.54 9.30 -3.38
CA ASN A 91 14.55 10.74 -3.69
C ASN A 91 13.42 11.15 -4.64
N GLU A 92 12.86 10.21 -5.41
CA GLU A 92 11.71 10.48 -6.29
C GLU A 92 10.44 10.81 -5.48
N LYS A 93 10.40 10.48 -4.19
CA LYS A 93 9.25 10.70 -3.30
C LYS A 93 9.12 12.12 -2.77
N ILE A 94 10.11 12.98 -2.96
CA ILE A 94 10.10 14.37 -2.45
C ILE A 94 8.88 15.15 -2.96
N ASN A 95 8.57 15.06 -4.26
CA ASN A 95 7.41 15.74 -4.84
C ASN A 95 6.09 15.17 -4.31
N GLU A 96 6.04 13.86 -4.08
CA GLU A 96 4.86 13.18 -3.52
C GLU A 96 4.59 13.61 -2.08
N ILE A 97 5.64 13.78 -1.27
CA ILE A 97 5.55 14.34 0.09
C ILE A 97 4.98 15.75 0.06
N ALA A 98 5.55 16.64 -0.76
CA ALA A 98 5.11 18.03 -0.86
C ALA A 98 3.66 18.13 -1.36
N PHE A 99 3.31 17.37 -2.40
CA PHE A 99 1.94 17.25 -2.91
C PHE A 99 0.96 16.84 -1.80
N THR A 100 1.29 15.78 -1.07
CA THR A 100 0.39 15.20 -0.05
C THR A 100 0.26 16.12 1.17
N GLN A 101 1.32 16.81 1.56
CA GLN A 101 1.27 17.83 2.62
C GLN A 101 0.35 19.00 2.25
N GLU A 102 0.38 19.45 1.00
CA GLU A 102 -0.50 20.51 0.50
C GLU A 102 -1.96 20.04 0.45
N MET A 103 -2.21 18.79 0.04
CA MET A 103 -3.53 18.17 0.15
C MET A 103 -4.03 18.13 1.60
N LEU A 104 -3.22 17.63 2.53
CA LEU A 104 -3.56 17.58 3.96
C LEU A 104 -3.93 18.97 4.50
N THR A 105 -3.10 19.97 4.19
CA THR A 105 -3.32 21.37 4.60
C THR A 105 -4.64 21.90 4.06
N TYR A 106 -4.96 21.63 2.79
CA TYR A 106 -6.23 22.03 2.18
C TYR A 106 -7.43 21.34 2.83
N TYR A 107 -7.34 20.03 3.08
CA TYR A 107 -8.38 19.29 3.80
C TYR A 107 -8.65 19.89 5.17
N GLU A 108 -7.60 20.14 5.96
CA GLU A 108 -7.72 20.57 7.34
C GLU A 108 -8.18 22.02 7.49
N ASN A 109 -7.74 22.91 6.61
CA ASN A 109 -7.93 24.36 6.78
C ASN A 109 -9.03 24.94 5.88
N VAL A 110 -9.36 24.29 4.77
CA VAL A 110 -10.30 24.82 3.77
C VAL A 110 -11.48 23.88 3.60
N PHE A 111 -11.24 22.66 3.10
CA PHE A 111 -12.31 21.79 2.64
C PHE A 111 -13.21 21.28 3.77
N LEU A 112 -12.66 20.62 4.80
CA LEU A 112 -13.47 20.08 5.90
C LEU A 112 -14.14 21.20 6.72
N PRO A 113 -13.46 22.28 7.11
CA PRO A 113 -14.13 23.38 7.82
C PRO A 113 -15.28 23.99 7.04
N ASP A 114 -15.15 24.12 5.73
CA ASP A 114 -16.21 24.67 4.89
C ASP A 114 -17.37 23.68 4.71
N LEU A 115 -17.08 22.40 4.46
CA LEU A 115 -18.07 21.32 4.41
C LEU A 115 -18.88 21.23 5.71
N PHE A 116 -18.24 21.39 6.87
CA PHE A 116 -18.90 21.27 8.17
C PHE A 116 -19.74 22.50 8.58
N LYS A 117 -19.61 23.64 7.89
CA LYS A 117 -20.52 24.79 8.10
C LYS A 117 -21.90 24.51 7.52
N ASP A 118 -22.00 23.63 6.54
CA ASP A 118 -23.26 23.29 5.91
C ASP A 118 -24.10 22.37 6.80
N HIS A 119 -25.10 22.96 7.46
CA HIS A 119 -26.22 22.33 8.16
C HIS A 119 -26.73 21.02 7.52
N PHE A 120 -26.81 20.92 6.19
CA PHE A 120 -27.29 19.72 5.48
C PHE A 120 -26.43 18.47 5.63
N ILE A 121 -25.14 18.61 6.00
CA ILE A 121 -24.23 17.47 6.18
C ILE A 121 -24.58 16.67 7.43
N PHE A 122 -25.04 17.34 8.50
CA PHE A 122 -25.30 16.72 9.80
C PHE A 122 -26.77 16.68 10.21
N SER A 123 -27.65 17.43 9.54
CA SER A 123 -29.07 17.50 9.89
C SER A 123 -29.90 16.31 9.41
N LEU A 124 -29.28 15.25 8.89
CA LEU A 124 -30.05 14.15 8.31
C LEU A 124 -30.68 13.30 9.43
N PRO A 125 -32.02 13.28 9.54
CA PRO A 125 -32.71 12.64 10.67
C PRO A 125 -32.39 11.15 10.81
N LYS A 126 -31.97 10.50 9.72
CA LYS A 126 -31.61 9.08 9.67
C LYS A 126 -30.26 8.75 10.35
N PHE A 127 -29.35 9.72 10.52
CA PHE A 127 -28.16 9.51 11.37
C PHE A 127 -28.53 9.22 12.82
N HIS A 128 -29.69 9.72 13.27
CA HIS A 128 -30.11 9.59 14.65
C HIS A 128 -30.80 8.25 14.93
N SER A 129 -31.52 7.68 13.96
CA SER A 129 -32.25 6.41 14.13
C SER A 129 -31.35 5.17 14.12
N ASP A 130 -30.21 5.24 13.43
CA ASP A 130 -29.24 4.14 13.32
C ASP A 130 -27.86 4.50 13.93
N LYS A 131 -27.85 5.48 14.84
CA LYS A 131 -26.63 6.02 15.47
C LYS A 131 -25.67 4.94 15.97
N VAL A 132 -26.17 3.93 16.68
CA VAL A 132 -25.35 2.82 17.22
C VAL A 132 -24.63 2.04 16.12
N LYS A 133 -25.29 1.80 14.98
CA LYS A 133 -24.67 1.08 13.85
C LYS A 133 -23.63 1.95 13.14
N ILE A 134 -23.87 3.25 13.05
CA ILE A 134 -22.92 4.20 12.46
C ILE A 134 -21.70 4.34 13.37
N GLU A 135 -21.89 4.43 14.68
CA GLU A 135 -20.79 4.42 15.67
C GLU A 135 -19.99 3.12 15.60
N PHE A 136 -20.66 1.98 15.45
CA PHE A 136 -20.00 0.70 15.18
C PHE A 136 -19.18 0.73 13.89
N LEU A 137 -19.73 1.21 12.77
CA LEU A 137 -18.97 1.32 11.52
C LEU A 137 -17.76 2.26 11.66
N ARG A 138 -17.89 3.35 12.42
CA ARG A 138 -16.76 4.24 12.70
C ARG A 138 -15.71 3.58 13.58
N SER A 139 -16.09 2.79 14.58
CA SER A 139 -15.13 2.05 15.39
C SER A 139 -14.37 1.02 14.56
N GLU A 140 -15.07 0.28 13.69
CA GLU A 140 -14.44 -0.66 12.76
C GLU A 140 -13.51 0.05 11.76
N TYR A 141 -13.91 1.22 11.26
CA TYR A 141 -13.03 2.03 10.41
C TYR A 141 -11.76 2.48 11.15
N LYS A 142 -11.86 2.84 12.44
CA LYS A 142 -10.70 3.16 13.27
C LYS A 142 -9.76 1.96 13.44
N VAL A 143 -10.30 0.76 13.65
CA VAL A 143 -9.52 -0.48 13.70
C VAL A 143 -8.79 -0.70 12.38
N PHE A 144 -9.51 -0.59 11.25
CA PHE A 144 -8.95 -0.67 9.91
C PHE A 144 -7.78 0.33 9.69
N LEU A 145 -7.94 1.59 10.09
CA LEU A 145 -6.88 2.59 9.97
C LEU A 145 -5.63 2.22 10.79
N ASN A 146 -5.81 1.66 12.00
CA ASN A 146 -4.71 1.23 12.85
C ASN A 146 -3.98 0.01 12.29
N ASP A 147 -4.71 -0.99 11.82
CA ASP A 147 -4.15 -2.18 11.18
C ASP A 147 -3.37 -1.80 9.93
N ARG A 148 -3.92 -0.88 9.11
CA ARG A 148 -3.23 -0.39 7.93
C ARG A 148 -1.96 0.39 8.27
N LYS A 149 -1.98 1.24 9.30
CA LYS A 149 -0.77 1.93 9.79
C LYS A 149 0.29 0.93 10.23
N LYS A 150 -0.11 -0.11 10.95
CA LYS A 150 0.80 -1.17 11.40
C LYS A 150 1.40 -1.92 10.22
N GLN A 151 0.57 -2.29 9.24
CA GLN A 151 1.00 -2.94 8.01
C GLN A 151 2.02 -2.10 7.25
N ILE A 152 1.75 -0.81 7.03
CA ILE A 152 2.68 0.13 6.35
C ILE A 152 4.05 0.10 7.04
N LEU A 153 4.08 0.20 8.37
CA LEU A 153 5.32 0.18 9.14
C LEU A 153 6.05 -1.15 9.01
N THR A 154 5.35 -2.28 9.18
CA THR A 154 5.98 -3.60 9.11
C THR A 154 6.50 -3.94 7.72
N GLU A 155 5.73 -3.64 6.67
CA GLU A 155 6.14 -3.87 5.28
C GLU A 155 7.33 -2.98 4.94
N HIS A 156 7.30 -1.71 5.33
CA HIS A 156 8.42 -0.79 5.08
C HIS A 156 9.73 -1.33 5.66
N PHE A 157 9.77 -1.66 6.95
CA PHE A 157 11.02 -2.12 7.55
C PHE A 157 11.45 -3.51 7.04
N ARG A 158 10.50 -4.36 6.65
CA ARG A 158 10.78 -5.68 6.07
C ARG A 158 11.40 -5.60 4.68
N HIS A 159 10.98 -4.64 3.85
CA HIS A 159 11.41 -4.53 2.45
C HIS A 159 12.47 -3.46 2.20
N ASN A 160 12.42 -2.34 2.92
CA ASN A 160 13.25 -1.17 2.67
C ASN A 160 14.26 -0.89 3.80
N ARG A 161 14.12 -1.56 4.96
CA ARG A 161 14.92 -1.31 6.17
C ARG A 161 14.92 0.19 6.52
N LEU A 162 16.08 0.86 6.39
CA LEU A 162 16.24 2.30 6.66
C LEU A 162 16.51 3.11 5.39
N PHE A 163 16.50 2.47 4.21
CA PHE A 163 17.04 3.06 2.98
C PHE A 163 16.02 3.91 2.22
N LYS A 164 14.73 3.82 2.55
CA LYS A 164 13.65 4.59 1.91
C LYS A 164 12.80 5.47 2.84
N PRO A 165 13.39 6.36 3.65
CA PRO A 165 12.64 7.16 4.60
C PRO A 165 11.57 8.05 3.97
N ASN A 166 11.78 8.57 2.75
CA ASN A 166 10.80 9.42 2.08
C ASN A 166 9.59 8.61 1.59
N GLU A 167 9.77 7.37 1.12
CA GLU A 167 8.68 6.46 0.77
C GLU A 167 7.79 6.16 1.98
N LEU A 168 8.39 5.91 3.15
CA LEU A 168 7.65 5.75 4.40
C LEU A 168 6.86 7.01 4.73
N GLN A 169 7.51 8.17 4.68
CA GLN A 169 6.87 9.45 4.97
C GLN A 169 5.70 9.72 4.03
N ALA A 170 5.89 9.55 2.72
CA ALA A 170 4.84 9.75 1.72
C ALA A 170 3.66 8.81 1.94
N THR A 171 3.92 7.53 2.23
CA THR A 171 2.90 6.53 2.53
C THR A 171 2.12 6.86 3.80
N LEU A 172 2.80 7.31 4.86
CA LEU A 172 2.15 7.74 6.11
C LEU A 172 1.33 9.02 5.93
N LEU A 173 1.76 9.95 5.08
CA LEU A 173 0.99 11.15 4.75
C LEU A 173 -0.27 10.80 3.95
N ARG A 174 -0.18 9.88 2.99
CA ARG A 174 -1.35 9.35 2.26
C ARG A 174 -2.31 8.63 3.22
N HIS A 175 -1.76 7.83 4.13
CA HIS A 175 -2.55 7.19 5.18
C HIS A 175 -3.26 8.24 6.04
N LYS A 176 -2.59 9.34 6.40
CA LYS A 176 -3.19 10.45 7.16
C LYS A 176 -4.40 11.08 6.43
N LEU A 177 -4.41 11.14 5.09
CA LEU A 177 -5.57 11.63 4.34
C LEU A 177 -6.82 10.76 4.59
N LEU A 178 -6.67 9.45 4.82
CA LEU A 178 -7.80 8.55 5.12
C LEU A 178 -8.48 8.87 6.45
N TYR A 179 -7.77 9.48 7.41
CA TYR A 179 -8.36 9.96 8.67
C TYR A 179 -9.23 11.20 8.48
N LEU A 180 -8.95 11.98 7.42
CA LEU A 180 -9.65 13.22 7.10
C LEU A 180 -10.81 13.00 6.12
N TRP A 181 -10.61 12.09 5.17
CA TRP A 181 -11.59 11.77 4.13
C TRP A 181 -11.63 10.25 3.93
N PRO A 182 -12.60 9.55 4.56
CA PRO A 182 -12.64 8.10 4.53
C PRO A 182 -12.78 7.52 3.13
N ASP A 183 -11.92 6.56 2.79
CA ASP A 183 -12.10 5.72 1.61
C ASP A 183 -12.97 4.49 1.95
N TYR A 184 -14.27 4.60 1.66
CA TYR A 184 -15.21 3.52 1.91
C TYR A 184 -14.92 2.26 1.08
N SER A 185 -14.62 2.40 -0.21
CA SER A 185 -14.33 1.27 -1.10
C SER A 185 -13.17 0.44 -0.58
N PHE A 186 -12.11 1.10 -0.13
CA PHE A 186 -10.98 0.41 0.46
C PHE A 186 -11.36 -0.25 1.79
N PHE A 187 -12.03 0.45 2.69
CA PHE A 187 -12.50 -0.15 3.96
C PHE A 187 -13.39 -1.39 3.76
N LYS A 188 -14.32 -1.33 2.81
CA LYS A 188 -15.24 -2.43 2.49
C LYS A 188 -14.51 -3.70 2.06
N GLN A 189 -13.42 -3.58 1.32
CA GLN A 189 -12.62 -4.72 0.86
C GLN A 189 -11.93 -5.48 2.01
N PHE A 190 -11.68 -4.81 3.13
CA PHE A 190 -11.00 -5.36 4.32
C PHE A 190 -11.95 -5.59 5.50
N SER A 191 -13.25 -5.35 5.31
CA SER A 191 -14.26 -5.54 6.34
C SER A 191 -14.60 -7.02 6.52
N ASP A 192 -14.83 -7.44 7.77
CA ASP A 192 -15.31 -8.78 8.07
C ASP A 192 -16.80 -8.97 7.71
N HIS A 193 -17.28 -10.21 7.75
CA HIS A 193 -18.67 -10.52 7.39
C HIS A 193 -19.71 -9.78 8.24
N SER A 194 -19.42 -9.54 9.52
CA SER A 194 -20.30 -8.82 10.43
C SER A 194 -20.40 -7.34 10.08
N THR A 195 -19.27 -6.71 9.77
CA THR A 195 -19.17 -5.31 9.33
C THR A 195 -19.86 -5.11 7.99
N VAL A 196 -19.64 -6.03 7.04
CA VAL A 196 -20.33 -6.02 5.73
C VAL A 196 -21.85 -6.11 5.91
N ALA A 197 -22.36 -6.93 6.83
CA ALA A 197 -23.79 -7.03 7.09
C ALA A 197 -24.38 -5.71 7.62
N VAL A 198 -23.64 -4.98 8.48
CA VAL A 198 -24.05 -3.66 8.96
C VAL A 198 -24.01 -2.62 7.84
N ILE A 199 -22.96 -2.63 7.01
CA ILE A 199 -22.85 -1.79 5.81
C ILE A 199 -24.07 -1.99 4.91
N ASP A 200 -24.41 -3.23 4.57
CA ASP A 200 -25.55 -3.54 3.70
C ASP A 200 -26.90 -3.13 4.31
N TYR A 201 -27.03 -3.23 5.63
CA TYR A 201 -28.20 -2.73 6.34
C TYR A 201 -28.34 -1.21 6.23
N ILE A 202 -27.26 -0.47 6.46
CA ILE A 202 -27.23 0.99 6.42
C ILE A 202 -27.50 1.49 5.00
N LYS A 203 -26.85 0.89 3.99
CA LYS A 203 -27.03 1.23 2.57
C LYS A 203 -28.49 1.18 2.13
N LYS A 204 -29.25 0.18 2.58
CA LYS A 204 -30.68 0.04 2.21
C LYS A 204 -31.57 1.14 2.80
N ARG A 205 -31.11 1.83 3.86
CA ARG A 205 -31.92 2.77 4.64
C ARG A 205 -31.50 4.23 4.45
N VAL A 206 -30.23 4.48 4.19
CA VAL A 206 -29.70 5.81 3.97
C VAL A 206 -30.14 6.31 2.60
N ARG A 207 -30.89 7.41 2.61
CA ARG A 207 -31.20 8.20 1.42
C ARG A 207 -30.97 9.65 1.81
N TYR A 208 -30.19 10.36 1.00
CA TYR A 208 -29.98 11.79 1.15
C TYR A 208 -31.06 12.56 0.39
N PRO A 209 -31.52 13.71 0.91
CA PRO A 209 -32.19 14.72 0.12
C PRO A 209 -31.30 15.15 -1.06
N GLU A 210 -31.91 15.47 -2.19
CA GLU A 210 -31.21 15.94 -3.40
C GLU A 210 -30.29 17.13 -3.08
N GLN A 211 -30.70 18.01 -2.16
CA GLN A 211 -29.91 19.17 -1.74
C GLN A 211 -28.55 18.79 -1.13
N THR A 212 -28.45 17.64 -0.44
CA THR A 212 -27.16 17.17 0.09
C THR A 212 -26.30 16.58 -1.03
N GLU A 213 -26.90 15.93 -2.02
CA GLU A 213 -26.19 15.38 -3.18
C GLU A 213 -25.61 16.49 -4.07
N ASP A 214 -26.37 17.56 -4.30
CA ASP A 214 -25.91 18.76 -5.02
C ASP A 214 -24.76 19.45 -4.29
N LEU A 215 -24.90 19.63 -2.97
CA LEU A 215 -23.85 20.22 -2.14
C LEU A 215 -22.56 19.39 -2.22
N LEU A 216 -22.64 18.08 -2.05
CA LEU A 216 -21.47 17.20 -2.12
C LEU A 216 -20.83 17.21 -3.49
N SER A 217 -21.63 17.19 -4.56
CA SER A 217 -21.12 17.24 -5.92
C SER A 217 -20.35 18.54 -6.17
N LYS A 218 -20.85 19.68 -5.68
CA LYS A 218 -20.15 20.96 -5.74
C LYS A 218 -18.85 20.94 -4.95
N LYS A 219 -18.87 20.48 -3.70
CA LYS A 219 -17.68 20.40 -2.83
C LYS A 219 -16.61 19.48 -3.41
N LEU A 220 -17.01 18.33 -3.93
CA LEU A 220 -16.09 17.40 -4.59
C LEU A 220 -15.50 18.00 -5.87
N ALA A 221 -16.27 18.76 -6.65
CA ALA A 221 -15.73 19.48 -7.81
C ALA A 221 -14.67 20.52 -7.40
N GLU A 222 -14.88 21.26 -6.31
CA GLU A 222 -13.88 22.18 -5.75
C GLU A 222 -12.60 21.44 -5.31
N LEU A 223 -12.75 20.30 -4.63
CA LEU A 223 -11.64 19.43 -4.24
C LEU A 223 -10.88 18.87 -5.44
N HIS A 224 -11.58 18.41 -6.49
CA HIS A 224 -10.97 17.93 -7.73
C HIS A 224 -10.19 19.05 -8.41
N ALA A 225 -10.76 20.25 -8.53
CA ALA A 225 -10.07 21.38 -9.13
C ALA A 225 -8.79 21.75 -8.37
N PHE A 226 -8.81 21.71 -7.03
CA PHE A 226 -7.61 21.89 -6.21
C PHE A 226 -6.59 20.78 -6.45
N SER A 227 -7.02 19.51 -6.45
CA SER A 227 -6.15 18.36 -6.72
C SER A 227 -5.48 18.45 -8.09
N ASP A 228 -6.20 18.86 -9.13
CA ASP A 228 -5.66 19.02 -10.49
C ASP A 228 -4.61 20.13 -10.56
N GLN A 229 -4.84 21.25 -9.88
CA GLN A 229 -3.85 22.33 -9.76
C GLN A 229 -2.61 21.83 -9.02
N ASN A 230 -2.81 21.07 -7.94
CA ASN A 230 -1.74 20.53 -7.13
C ASN A 230 -0.91 19.47 -7.91
N ILE A 231 -1.56 18.62 -8.70
CA ILE A 231 -0.89 17.67 -9.60
C ILE A 231 -0.02 18.43 -10.61
N LYS A 232 -0.59 19.45 -11.28
CA LYS A 232 0.16 20.26 -12.26
C LYS A 232 1.39 20.93 -11.65
N LYS A 233 1.28 21.38 -10.40
CA LYS A 233 2.36 22.03 -9.66
C LYS A 233 3.56 21.11 -9.41
N TYR A 234 3.32 19.84 -9.05
CA TYR A 234 4.39 18.92 -8.64
C TYR A 234 4.81 17.88 -9.69
N TYR A 235 4.00 17.66 -10.73
CA TYR A 235 4.25 16.61 -11.73
C TYR A 235 4.38 17.12 -13.18
N SER A 236 4.26 18.43 -13.42
CA SER A 236 4.61 19.24 -14.61
C SER A 236 4.19 18.79 -16.03
N ASP A 237 3.71 17.58 -16.26
CA ASP A 237 3.02 17.14 -17.47
C ASP A 237 2.41 15.76 -17.18
N THR A 238 1.14 15.55 -17.53
CA THR A 238 0.41 14.31 -17.25
C THR A 238 0.85 13.14 -18.14
N LYS A 239 2.16 12.85 -18.22
CA LYS A 239 2.74 11.72 -18.98
C LYS A 239 3.39 10.63 -18.11
N GLY A 240 3.43 10.78 -16.79
CA GLY A 240 3.79 9.73 -15.83
C GLY A 240 2.67 8.73 -15.53
N TRP A 241 2.93 7.76 -14.64
CA TRP A 241 1.92 6.85 -14.08
C TRP A 241 1.00 7.65 -13.14
N HIS A 242 -0.06 8.26 -13.67
CA HIS A 242 -1.08 8.90 -12.83
C HIS A 242 -2.05 7.84 -12.36
N VAL A 243 -2.48 7.96 -11.10
CA VAL A 243 -3.68 7.26 -10.64
C VAL A 243 -4.84 7.81 -11.45
N VAL A 244 -5.18 7.12 -12.54
CA VAL A 244 -6.47 7.29 -13.20
C VAL A 244 -7.48 6.80 -12.18
N ILE A 245 -8.20 7.73 -11.54
CA ILE A 245 -9.39 7.38 -10.77
C ILE A 245 -10.32 6.76 -11.79
N GLY A 246 -10.44 5.43 -11.77
CA GLY A 246 -11.36 4.71 -12.64
C GLY A 246 -12.75 5.33 -12.45
N GLN A 247 -13.42 5.63 -13.56
CA GLN A 247 -14.80 6.08 -13.51
C GLN A 247 -15.63 4.94 -12.91
N LEU A 248 -16.07 5.13 -11.66
CA LEU A 248 -17.01 4.23 -11.02
C LEU A 248 -18.36 4.34 -11.75
N ALA A 249 -19.17 3.30 -11.70
CA ALA A 249 -20.55 3.44 -12.14
C ALA A 249 -21.23 4.53 -11.27
N PRO A 250 -22.17 5.33 -11.81
CA PRO A 250 -22.80 6.41 -11.06
C PRO A 250 -23.39 6.00 -9.71
N GLU A 251 -23.91 4.77 -9.62
CA GLU A 251 -24.43 4.20 -8.36
C GLU A 251 -23.33 3.88 -7.35
N ASP A 252 -22.16 3.41 -7.80
CA ASP A 252 -21.01 3.13 -6.94
C ASP A 252 -20.37 4.42 -6.44
N GLU A 253 -20.33 5.48 -7.27
CA GLU A 253 -19.92 6.81 -6.82
C GLU A 253 -20.84 7.36 -5.74
N LYS A 254 -22.15 7.20 -5.93
CA LYS A 254 -23.16 7.63 -4.96
C LYS A 254 -22.97 6.87 -3.65
N GLU A 255 -22.84 5.54 -3.69
CA GLU A 255 -22.55 4.71 -2.52
C GLU A 255 -21.28 5.18 -1.79
N GLN A 256 -20.18 5.37 -2.52
CA GLN A 256 -18.91 5.83 -1.97
C GLN A 256 -19.10 7.14 -1.21
N ARG A 257 -19.70 8.16 -1.84
CA ARG A 257 -19.89 9.49 -1.21
C ARG A 257 -20.73 9.39 0.07
N ILE A 258 -21.81 8.62 0.02
CA ILE A 258 -22.72 8.40 1.14
C ILE A 258 -22.00 7.75 2.32
N MET A 259 -21.26 6.68 2.05
CA MET A 259 -20.59 5.92 3.09
C MET A 259 -19.38 6.66 3.63
N THR A 260 -18.63 7.38 2.79
CA THR A 260 -17.55 8.28 3.24
C THR A 260 -18.06 9.32 4.24
N LEU A 261 -19.21 9.95 3.99
CA LEU A 261 -19.82 10.87 4.96
C LEU A 261 -20.26 10.20 6.27
N LEU A 262 -20.77 8.97 6.19
CA LEU A 262 -21.16 8.21 7.38
C LEU A 262 -19.96 7.91 8.28
N LEU A 263 -18.84 7.55 7.65
CA LEU A 263 -17.57 7.29 8.31
C LEU A 263 -16.84 8.57 8.73
N LEU A 264 -17.16 9.73 8.15
CA LEU A 264 -16.50 10.98 8.49
C LEU A 264 -16.75 11.35 9.96
N ASP A 265 -15.66 11.52 10.71
CA ASP A 265 -15.69 11.96 12.09
C ASP A 265 -15.24 13.41 12.21
N ARG A 266 -16.06 14.23 12.88
CA ARG A 266 -15.78 15.67 13.06
C ARG A 266 -14.62 15.89 14.01
N ASP A 267 -14.49 15.05 15.01
CA ASP A 267 -13.40 15.10 15.97
C ASP A 267 -12.11 14.50 15.36
N LYS A 268 -12.20 14.02 14.10
CA LYS A 268 -11.19 13.26 13.36
C LYS A 268 -10.90 11.92 14.06
N TYR A 269 -10.46 10.96 13.27
CA TYR A 269 -9.87 9.77 13.86
C TYR A 269 -8.54 10.19 14.53
N ASP A 270 -8.48 10.20 15.86
CA ASP A 270 -7.24 10.50 16.59
C ASP A 270 -6.11 9.54 16.15
N CYS A 271 -4.92 10.11 15.93
CA CYS A 271 -3.67 9.40 15.60
C CYS A 271 -2.87 9.01 16.84
#